data_AF-A0A9W9PVZ8-F1
#
_entry.id   AF-A0A9W9PVZ8-F1
#
_cell.length_a   1.000
_cell.length_b   1.000
_cell.length_c   1.000
_cell.angle_alpha   90.00
_cell.angle_beta   90.00
_cell.angle_gamma   90.00
#
_symmetry.space_group_name_H-M   'P 1'
#
loop_
_entity.id
_entity.type
_entity.pdbx_description
1 polymer ?
#
loop_
_entity_poly.entity_id
_entity_poly.type
_entity_poly.pdbx_seq_one_letter_code
_entity_poly.pdbx_strand_id
1 'polypeptide(L)'
;MSSLTYTTDPTGPGQQASETYHYSQSVILPSGIVKSQIDLAFANVDRVLQSHGLRGWEDVYLWRSYAVGMDEAMQYLVPKIRERVPAHRPVWTALSVPRLGLEKMLIEIEVEAFAPLK
;
A
#
# COMPACT_ATOMS: atom_id res chain seq x y z
N MET A 1 -16.93 -2.71 14.92
CA MET A 1 -16.58 -1.71 13.88
C MET A 1 -15.60 -0.73 14.50
N SER A 2 -14.31 -0.84 14.20
CA SER A 2 -13.33 0.15 14.66
C SER A 2 -13.45 1.41 13.80
N SER A 3 -13.72 2.56 14.41
CA SER A 3 -13.76 3.83 13.66
C SER A 3 -12.34 4.22 13.29
N LEU A 4 -12.04 4.18 11.98
CA LEU A 4 -10.76 4.67 11.47
C LEU A 4 -10.70 6.19 11.65
N THR A 5 -9.71 6.68 12.38
CA THR A 5 -9.47 8.12 12.55
C THR A 5 -8.37 8.52 11.58
N TYR A 6 -8.75 9.26 10.55
CA TYR A 6 -7.81 9.80 9.56
C TYR A 6 -7.15 11.05 10.16
N THR A 7 -5.81 11.10 10.19
CA THR A 7 -5.08 12.30 10.61
C THR A 7 -4.65 13.08 9.38
N THR A 8 -5.03 14.36 9.32
CA THR A 8 -4.64 15.31 8.26
C THR A 8 -3.51 16.25 8.71
N ASP A 9 -2.88 15.96 9.85
CA ASP A 9 -1.82 16.77 10.44
C ASP A 9 -0.54 15.94 10.64
N PRO A 10 0.61 16.36 10.05
CA PRO A 10 0.73 17.47 9.10
C PRO A 10 0.08 17.16 7.76
N THR A 11 -0.35 18.21 7.05
CA THR A 11 -0.90 18.12 5.70
C THR A 11 0.04 17.33 4.79
N GLY A 12 -0.38 16.13 4.38
CA GLY A 12 0.37 15.28 3.49
C GLY A 12 0.38 15.80 2.05
N PRO A 13 1.44 15.52 1.26
CA PRO A 13 1.59 16.02 -0.11
C PRO A 13 0.48 15.60 -1.09
N GLY A 14 -0.36 14.62 -0.74
CA GLY A 14 -1.47 14.13 -1.56
C GLY A 14 -2.76 14.96 -1.54
N GLN A 15 -2.83 16.09 -0.81
CA GLN A 15 -4.11 16.79 -0.57
C GLN A 15 -4.58 17.72 -1.70
N GLN A 16 -3.73 18.05 -2.70
CA GLN A 16 -4.10 18.98 -3.79
C GLN A 16 -3.89 18.45 -5.22
N ALA A 17 -3.25 17.29 -5.45
CA ALA A 17 -2.88 16.87 -6.82
C ALA A 17 -2.89 15.35 -7.08
N SER A 18 -3.77 14.57 -6.44
CA SER A 18 -3.83 13.11 -6.63
C SER A 18 -4.91 12.68 -7.63
N GLU A 19 -4.93 13.27 -8.83
CA GLU A 19 -5.67 12.66 -9.96
C GLU A 19 -4.77 11.79 -10.84
N THR A 20 -3.45 11.74 -10.61
CA THR A 20 -2.58 11.02 -11.55
C THR A 20 -1.40 10.29 -10.90
N TYR A 21 -0.71 10.82 -9.89
CA TYR A 21 0.45 10.13 -9.30
C TYR A 21 0.62 10.45 -7.80
N HIS A 22 0.64 9.40 -6.98
CA HIS A 22 0.85 9.35 -5.52
C HIS A 22 -0.34 9.69 -4.60
N TYR A 23 -0.92 8.64 -3.97
CA TYR A 23 -1.89 8.74 -2.87
C TYR A 23 -1.26 8.22 -1.56
N SER A 24 -1.00 9.13 -0.61
CA SER A 24 -0.50 8.78 0.74
C SER A 24 -1.51 9.23 1.80
N GLN A 25 -2.14 8.28 2.51
CA GLN A 25 -3.07 8.57 3.61
C GLN A 25 -2.56 7.96 4.92
N SER A 26 -2.40 8.80 5.95
CA SER A 26 -2.01 8.39 7.31
C SER A 26 -3.22 8.11 8.21
N VAL A 27 -3.19 6.96 8.89
CA VAL A 27 -4.21 6.55 9.87
C VAL A 27 -3.50 6.07 11.15
N ILE A 28 -4.01 6.48 12.33
CA ILE A 28 -3.48 6.08 13.63
C ILE A 28 -4.24 4.85 14.13
N LEU A 29 -3.53 3.74 14.41
CA LEU A 29 -4.12 2.48 14.91
C LEU A 29 -3.29 1.90 16.08
N PRO A 30 -3.89 1.19 17.05
CA PRO A 30 -3.19 0.44 18.13
C PRO A 30 -2.72 -0.96 17.69
N SER A 31 -1.95 -1.67 18.54
CA SER A 31 -1.22 -2.95 18.29
C SER A 31 -1.88 -3.93 17.30
N GLY A 32 -1.07 -4.59 16.44
CA GLY A 32 -1.52 -5.15 15.16
C GLY A 32 -1.44 -4.13 14.01
N ILE A 33 -0.78 -3.00 14.28
CA ILE A 33 -0.67 -1.81 13.44
C ILE A 33 -0.13 -2.14 12.06
N VAL A 34 0.94 -2.95 11.99
CA VAL A 34 1.58 -3.28 10.70
C VAL A 34 0.62 -4.04 9.79
N LYS A 35 -0.14 -5.01 10.31
CA LYS A 35 -1.16 -5.73 9.54
C LYS A 35 -2.22 -4.76 9.02
N SER A 36 -2.73 -3.87 9.86
CA SER A 36 -3.76 -2.92 9.44
C SER A 36 -3.25 -1.87 8.45
N GLN A 37 -1.99 -1.43 8.58
CA GLN A 37 -1.37 -0.55 7.60
C GLN A 37 -1.11 -1.27 6.27
N ILE A 38 -0.69 -2.54 6.30
CA ILE A 38 -0.63 -3.40 5.11
C ILE A 38 -2.04 -3.52 4.50
N ASP A 39 -3.06 -3.68 5.34
CA ASP A 39 -4.43 -3.80 4.88
C ASP A 39 -4.91 -2.57 4.11
N LEU A 40 -4.62 -1.40 4.67
CA LEU A 40 -4.91 -0.11 4.07
C LEU A 40 -4.08 0.15 2.81
N ALA A 41 -2.77 -0.15 2.83
CA ALA A 41 -1.89 0.07 1.69
C ALA A 41 -2.34 -0.75 0.46
N PHE A 42 -2.72 -2.02 0.65
CA PHE A 42 -3.29 -2.84 -0.42
C PHE A 42 -4.61 -2.28 -0.95
N ALA A 43 -5.50 -1.83 -0.07
CA ALA A 43 -6.78 -1.23 -0.48
C ALA A 43 -6.61 0.09 -1.24
N ASN A 44 -5.61 0.89 -0.87
CA ASN A 44 -5.28 2.14 -1.55
C ASN A 44 -4.77 1.89 -2.98
N VAL A 45 -3.92 0.87 -3.16
CA VAL A 45 -3.47 0.44 -4.50
C VAL A 45 -4.65 0.05 -5.38
N ASP A 46 -5.56 -0.80 -4.89
CA ASP A 46 -6.77 -1.17 -5.64
C ASP A 46 -7.58 0.07 -6.03
N ARG A 47 -7.86 0.95 -5.05
CA ARG A 47 -8.67 2.15 -5.26
C ARG A 47 -8.09 3.04 -6.36
N VAL A 48 -6.78 3.29 -6.35
CA VAL A 48 -6.11 4.15 -7.33
C VAL A 48 -6.11 3.51 -8.72
N LEU A 49 -5.83 2.21 -8.83
CA LEU A 49 -5.82 1.52 -10.11
C LEU A 49 -7.24 1.42 -10.70
N GLN A 50 -8.22 1.10 -9.87
CA GLN A 50 -9.63 1.01 -10.27
C GLN A 50 -10.20 2.36 -10.71
N SER A 51 -9.79 3.48 -10.09
CA SER A 51 -10.22 4.82 -10.53
C SER A 51 -9.74 5.17 -11.95
N HIS A 52 -8.75 4.43 -12.48
CA HIS A 52 -8.21 4.58 -13.82
C HIS A 52 -8.65 3.46 -14.79
N GLY A 53 -9.60 2.60 -14.38
CA GLY A 53 -10.16 1.54 -15.21
C GLY A 53 -9.35 0.24 -15.24
N LEU A 54 -8.39 0.07 -14.32
CA LEU A 54 -7.66 -1.18 -14.13
C LEU A 54 -8.39 -2.10 -13.13
N ARG A 55 -8.01 -3.37 -13.08
CA ARG A 55 -8.57 -4.42 -12.22
C ARG A 55 -8.00 -4.43 -10.79
N GLY A 56 -7.18 -3.44 -10.43
CA GLY A 56 -6.49 -3.40 -9.14
C GLY A 56 -5.20 -4.21 -9.17
N TRP A 57 -4.90 -4.93 -8.08
CA TRP A 57 -3.68 -5.74 -7.94
C TRP A 57 -3.44 -6.75 -9.08
N GLU A 58 -4.48 -7.20 -9.79
CA GLU A 58 -4.34 -8.10 -10.95
C GLU A 58 -3.50 -7.50 -12.09
N ASP A 59 -3.50 -6.18 -12.26
CA ASP A 59 -2.76 -5.50 -13.32
C ASP A 59 -1.35 -5.03 -12.89
N VAL A 60 -0.99 -5.22 -11.62
CA VAL A 60 0.35 -4.88 -11.07
C VAL A 60 1.34 -5.94 -11.51
N TYR A 61 2.44 -5.59 -12.18
CA TYR A 61 3.48 -6.54 -12.60
C TYR A 61 4.78 -6.43 -11.79
N LEU A 62 4.98 -5.33 -11.08
CA LEU A 62 6.11 -5.09 -10.19
C LEU A 62 5.64 -4.35 -8.94
N TRP A 63 6.16 -4.73 -7.78
CA TRP A 63 5.93 -3.99 -6.55
C TRP A 63 7.15 -3.98 -5.63
N ARG A 64 7.23 -2.92 -4.82
CA ARG A 64 8.25 -2.70 -3.80
C ARG A 64 7.58 -2.48 -2.46
N SER A 65 8.11 -3.10 -1.41
CA SER A 65 7.64 -2.90 -0.04
C SER A 65 8.78 -2.45 0.87
N TYR A 66 8.58 -1.33 1.55
CA TYR A 66 9.52 -0.76 2.50
C TYR A 66 8.90 -0.83 3.89
N ALA A 67 9.48 -1.58 4.82
CA ALA A 67 8.91 -1.76 6.15
C ALA A 67 9.90 -1.40 7.27
N VAL A 68 9.39 -0.80 8.34
CA VAL A 68 10.10 -0.72 9.61
C VAL A 68 9.81 -2.03 10.36
N GLY A 69 10.74 -2.99 10.28
CA GLY A 69 10.52 -4.35 10.79
C GLY A 69 9.95 -5.31 9.75
N MET A 70 10.71 -5.59 8.70
CA MET A 70 10.26 -6.44 7.58
C MET A 70 9.90 -7.88 7.99
N ASP A 71 10.58 -8.48 8.97
CA ASP A 71 10.31 -9.88 9.36
C ASP A 71 8.87 -10.09 9.85
N GLU A 72 8.31 -9.14 10.61
CA GLU A 72 6.91 -9.15 11.03
C GLU A 72 5.98 -8.87 9.84
N ALA A 73 6.31 -7.86 9.03
CA ALA A 73 5.52 -7.51 7.85
C ALA A 73 5.38 -8.68 6.85
N MET A 74 6.46 -9.45 6.66
CA MET A 74 6.50 -10.61 5.75
C MET A 74 5.43 -11.66 6.07
N GLN A 75 5.13 -11.87 7.36
CA GLN A 75 4.10 -12.83 7.80
C GLN A 75 2.71 -12.47 7.27
N TYR A 76 2.47 -11.18 6.98
CA TYR A 76 1.21 -10.66 6.47
C TYR A 76 1.27 -10.39 4.96
N LEU A 77 2.39 -9.89 4.44
CA LEU A 77 2.55 -9.54 3.02
C LEU A 77 2.45 -10.77 2.10
N VAL A 78 3.15 -11.87 2.45
CA VAL A 78 3.21 -13.08 1.63
C VAL A 78 1.84 -13.74 1.41
N PRO A 79 1.03 -14.05 2.45
CA PRO A 79 -0.29 -14.62 2.21
C PRO A 79 -1.20 -13.63 1.48
N LYS A 80 -1.06 -12.33 1.76
CA LYS A 80 -1.94 -11.32 1.19
C LYS A 80 -1.75 -11.12 -0.31
N ILE A 81 -0.51 -11.05 -0.80
CA ILE A 81 -0.26 -10.93 -2.24
C ILE A 81 -0.71 -12.19 -3.00
N ARG A 82 -0.57 -13.38 -2.38
CA ARG A 82 -1.07 -14.64 -2.95
C ARG A 82 -2.59 -14.66 -3.10
N GLU A 83 -3.31 -14.11 -2.12
CA GLU A 83 -4.77 -13.98 -2.17
C GLU A 83 -5.20 -12.96 -3.23
N ARG A 84 -4.50 -11.82 -3.31
CA ARG A 84 -4.87 -10.70 -4.19
C ARG A 84 -4.49 -10.88 -5.65
N VAL A 85 -3.45 -11.66 -5.94
CA VAL A 85 -2.99 -11.92 -7.31
C VAL A 85 -2.85 -13.43 -7.51
N PRO A 86 -3.97 -14.19 -7.57
CA PRO A 86 -3.90 -15.65 -7.70
C PRO A 86 -3.48 -16.10 -9.10
N ALA A 87 -3.74 -15.29 -10.13
CA ALA A 87 -3.56 -15.65 -11.53
C ALA A 87 -2.12 -15.45 -12.04
N HIS A 88 -1.30 -14.63 -11.38
CA HIS A 88 0.09 -14.40 -11.77
C HIS A 88 0.98 -14.04 -10.57
N ARG A 89 2.26 -13.71 -10.80
CA ARG A 89 3.21 -13.36 -9.74
C ARG A 89 3.97 -12.09 -10.11
N PRO A 90 3.61 -10.93 -9.54
CA PRO A 90 4.37 -9.71 -9.73
C PRO A 90 5.80 -9.87 -9.21
N VAL A 91 6.77 -9.24 -9.88
CA VAL A 91 8.14 -9.14 -9.36
C VAL A 91 8.11 -8.34 -8.05
N TRP A 92 8.78 -8.84 -7.01
CA TRP A 92 8.74 -8.22 -5.68
C TRP A 92 10.13 -7.92 -5.14
N THR A 93 10.36 -6.67 -4.73
CA THR A 93 11.49 -6.29 -3.87
C THR A 93 10.97 -5.89 -2.49
N ALA A 94 11.55 -6.47 -1.43
CA ALA A 94 11.20 -6.16 -0.05
C ALA A 94 12.43 -5.66 0.71
N LEU A 95 12.35 -4.47 1.31
CA LEU A 95 13.44 -3.85 2.06
C LEU A 95 13.01 -3.48 3.48
N SER A 96 13.84 -3.81 4.46
CA SER A 96 13.73 -3.23 5.80
C SER A 96 14.40 -1.86 5.79
N VAL A 97 13.70 -0.84 6.30
CA VAL A 97 14.18 0.55 6.35
C VAL A 97 14.11 1.09 7.78
N PRO A 98 14.99 2.04 8.17
CA PRO A 98 15.01 2.56 9.53
C PRO A 98 13.82 3.48 9.86
N ARG A 99 13.19 4.09 8.85
CA ARG A 99 12.01 4.96 8.97
C ARG A 99 11.34 5.18 7.60
N LEU A 100 10.11 5.67 7.63
CA LEU A 100 9.33 6.07 6.45
C LEU A 100 9.00 7.57 6.50
N GLY A 101 8.15 8.04 5.58
CA GLY A 101 7.79 9.47 5.44
C GLY A 101 7.20 10.09 6.71
N LEU A 102 6.47 9.32 7.52
CA LEU A 102 5.92 9.75 8.81
C LEU A 102 6.37 8.83 9.93
N GLU A 103 6.52 9.38 11.15
CA GLU A 103 7.00 8.66 12.33
C GLU A 103 6.17 7.40 12.65
N LYS A 104 4.86 7.42 12.40
CA LYS A 104 3.94 6.31 12.68
C LYS A 104 3.76 5.34 11.51
N MET A 105 4.40 5.57 10.36
CA MET A 105 4.33 4.66 9.22
C MET A 105 5.27 3.46 9.44
N LEU A 106 4.73 2.26 9.27
CA LEU A 106 5.44 0.99 9.41
C LEU A 106 5.63 0.26 8.08
N ILE A 107 4.85 0.62 7.06
CA ILE A 107 4.92 0.04 5.72
C ILE A 107 4.62 1.11 4.66
N GLU A 108 5.34 1.05 3.56
CA GLU A 108 5.05 1.77 2.33
C GLU A 108 5.11 0.78 1.15
N ILE A 109 4.15 0.90 0.24
CA ILE A 109 4.00 0.04 -0.93
C ILE A 109 3.99 0.91 -2.18
N GLU A 110 4.85 0.55 -3.13
CA GLU A 110 4.93 1.14 -4.45
C GLU A 110 4.65 0.06 -5.49
N VAL A 111 3.90 0.38 -6.54
CA VAL A 111 3.50 -0.57 -7.59
C VAL A 111 3.67 0.02 -8.97
N GLU A 112 4.01 -0.84 -9.92
CA GLU A 112 3.91 -0.57 -11.36
C GLU A 112 2.87 -1.52 -11.97
N ALA A 113 1.92 -0.95 -12.71
CA ALA A 113 0.82 -1.68 -13.33
C ALA A 113 0.80 -1.48 -14.84
N PHE A 114 0.31 -2.48 -15.57
CA PHE A 114 0.16 -2.43 -17.01
C PHE A 114 -1.31 -2.20 -17.37
N ALA A 115 -1.60 -1.05 -18.00
CA ALA A 115 -2.90 -0.78 -18.60
C ALA A 115 -2.88 -1.21 -20.07
N PRO A 116 -3.72 -2.17 -20.50
CA PRO A 116 -3.85 -2.51 -21.92
C PRO A 116 -4.30 -1.30 -22.73
N LEU A 117 -3.87 -1.23 -23.99
CA LEU A 117 -4.40 -0.23 -24.94
C LEU A 117 -5.91 -0.42 -25.11
N LYS A 118 -6.66 0.69 -25.07
CA LYS A 118 -8.10 0.72 -25.36
C LYS A 118 -8.37 0.60 -26.85
#